data_AF-A0AAD9LUG2-F1
#
_entry.id   AF-A0AAD9LUG2-F1
#
_cell.length_a   1.000
_cell.length_b   1.000
_cell.length_c   1.000
_cell.angle_alpha   90.00
_cell.angle_beta   90.00
_cell.angle_gamma   90.00
#
_symmetry.space_group_name_H-M   'P 1'
#
loop_
_entity.id
_entity.type
_entity.pdbx_description
1 polymer ?
#
loop_
_entity_poly.entity_id
_entity_poly.type
_entity_poly.pdbx_seq_one_letter_code
_entity_poly.pdbx_strand_id
1 'polypeptide(L)'
;MARVVAAGTSPDILYVFKPAKQLPVIDLSKSLRGELLPAKLYDISHRLLTKYHQPLLVANVTAFLMISFVAVVNARTGQFLSLIAIFLWLPLGLGAFSTLRYDVVLLLMGTFDFWFFSFVTSMTAGMVSAYFSDLRFLRMIIDWVGFHHIVCIDAHVRGVRQFALMTIVGIPPVLFMLVWIMLGHVDACTSFTLLDYENEKRRFHLSGVDIIGNGLLTLALFITKIAVRKRKVLQKNQGSSFHCVIYRCPLQLMPIQYANSTKKHASRAKVRRRGIGANRKKVMLRETNVIQKMRFVKSPHVFNASHVVFRLQIPNGVYSAWYLLPLYAVGAVGFLLSCSVFLGSLNGNILVFEAWSAFLWTLIFTLIFFTLYQRQLLNLLVTSFDFLFYAFQMTAANLSVCILSDWEISRSVMVATWEIWFLWSLTLDSLTPVIKDKLRFRVQFAAPVVALVLLAHIVIMSRIFFVGDETLQDTVIFEGVIWSHPVVIRVMPFYFSRVVTLALWCPRLIWRFAMLSKTEIAIIRGAMCYNNYISKGKRKYSRAAAKKSKSRDRVAPAGLKRKCGPIFSALTLDTVSPKNL
;
A
#
# COMPACT_ATOMS: atom_id res chain seq x y z
N MET A 1 -23.94 -6.80 -54.50
CA MET A 1 -24.98 -6.77 -53.45
C MET A 1 -24.46 -7.47 -52.20
N ALA A 2 -23.72 -6.76 -51.34
CA ALA A 2 -23.29 -7.26 -50.05
C ALA A 2 -24.39 -6.97 -49.02
N ARG A 3 -25.04 -8.04 -48.54
CA ARG A 3 -26.02 -7.97 -47.45
C ARG A 3 -25.27 -7.49 -46.21
N VAL A 4 -25.44 -6.22 -45.83
CA VAL A 4 -25.06 -5.72 -44.50
C VAL A 4 -25.99 -6.44 -43.52
N VAL A 5 -25.57 -7.63 -43.10
CA VAL A 5 -26.21 -8.37 -42.03
C VAL A 5 -26.04 -7.49 -40.80
N ALA A 6 -27.15 -6.95 -40.29
CA ALA A 6 -27.18 -6.24 -39.01
C ALA A 6 -26.51 -7.16 -37.97
N ALA A 7 -25.29 -6.79 -37.58
CA ALA A 7 -24.51 -7.55 -36.62
C ALA A 7 -25.34 -7.64 -35.33
N GLY A 8 -25.90 -8.82 -35.07
CA GLY A 8 -26.60 -9.10 -33.83
C GLY A 8 -25.71 -8.67 -32.68
N THR A 9 -26.17 -7.68 -31.93
CA THR A 9 -25.43 -7.11 -30.80
C THR A 9 -25.22 -8.23 -29.78
N SER A 10 -24.02 -8.81 -29.80
CA SER A 10 -23.61 -9.79 -28.80
C SER A 10 -23.89 -9.19 -27.41
N PRO A 11 -24.60 -9.89 -26.52
CA PRO A 11 -25.02 -9.33 -25.25
C PRO A 11 -23.79 -8.80 -24.49
N ASP A 12 -23.84 -7.54 -24.07
CA ASP A 12 -22.75 -6.90 -23.33
C ASP A 12 -22.47 -7.68 -22.04
N ILE A 13 -21.31 -8.34 -21.98
CA ILE A 13 -20.88 -9.05 -20.78
C ILE A 13 -20.33 -8.03 -19.79
N LEU A 14 -21.06 -7.83 -18.71
CA LEU A 14 -20.66 -6.97 -17.61
C LEU A 14 -19.92 -7.76 -16.53
N TYR A 15 -18.88 -7.18 -15.95
CA TYR A 15 -18.09 -7.76 -14.88
C TYR A 15 -18.16 -6.92 -13.61
N VAL A 16 -18.12 -7.61 -12.46
CA VAL A 16 -18.03 -7.00 -11.13
C VAL A 16 -16.96 -7.69 -10.31
N PHE A 17 -16.26 -6.91 -9.48
CA PHE A 17 -15.33 -7.46 -8.51
C PHE A 17 -16.05 -8.26 -7.43
N LYS A 18 -15.57 -9.48 -7.19
CA LYS A 18 -15.90 -10.26 -6.00
C LYS A 18 -14.61 -10.67 -5.28
N PRO A 19 -14.65 -10.91 -3.96
CA PRO A 19 -13.53 -11.53 -3.27
C PRO A 19 -13.23 -12.91 -3.87
N ALA A 20 -11.95 -13.22 -4.07
CA ALA A 20 -11.52 -14.53 -4.56
C ALA A 20 -11.65 -15.62 -3.49
N LYS A 21 -11.33 -15.27 -2.24
CA LYS A 21 -11.38 -16.17 -1.08
C LYS A 21 -12.46 -15.74 -0.08
N GLN A 22 -12.88 -16.67 0.77
CA GLN A 22 -13.78 -16.37 1.88
C GLN A 22 -13.16 -15.32 2.80
N LEU A 23 -13.97 -14.32 3.16
CA LEU A 23 -13.53 -13.22 4.01
C LEU A 23 -13.38 -13.70 5.46
N PRO A 24 -12.31 -13.27 6.17
CA PRO A 24 -12.04 -13.71 7.53
C PRO A 24 -13.10 -13.22 8.50
N VAL A 25 -13.27 -13.99 9.57
CA VAL A 25 -14.06 -13.62 10.75
C VAL A 25 -13.08 -13.13 11.80
N ILE A 26 -13.37 -11.98 12.40
CA ILE A 26 -12.52 -11.36 13.41
C ILE A 26 -13.31 -11.18 14.70
N ASP A 27 -12.68 -11.45 15.84
CA ASP A 27 -13.20 -11.07 17.14
C ASP A 27 -12.58 -9.74 17.59
N LEU A 28 -13.42 -8.71 17.64
CA LEU A 28 -12.98 -7.38 18.07
C LEU A 28 -12.96 -7.23 19.60
N SER A 29 -13.27 -8.28 20.37
CA SER A 29 -13.26 -8.25 21.85
C SER A 29 -11.82 -8.25 22.34
N LYS A 30 -10.99 -9.06 21.68
CA LYS A 30 -9.60 -9.32 21.99
C LYS A 30 -8.73 -8.12 21.67
N SER A 31 -8.27 -7.44 22.72
CA SER A 31 -7.18 -6.47 22.61
C SER A 31 -5.85 -7.19 22.84
N LEU A 32 -4.80 -6.77 22.13
CA LEU A 32 -3.44 -7.30 22.27
C LEU A 32 -3.01 -7.35 23.75
N ARG A 33 -3.31 -6.29 24.49
CA ARG A 33 -3.08 -6.21 25.93
C ARG A 33 -3.83 -7.25 26.77
N GLY A 34 -5.07 -7.56 26.41
CA GLY A 34 -5.89 -8.51 27.18
C GLY A 34 -5.42 -9.95 26.99
N GLU A 35 -4.81 -10.24 25.84
CA GLU A 35 -4.24 -11.55 25.52
C GLU A 35 -2.78 -11.67 26.02
N LEU A 36 -1.98 -10.60 25.93
CA LEU A 36 -0.55 -10.64 26.29
C LEU A 36 -0.24 -10.31 27.76
N LEU A 37 -1.04 -9.46 28.42
CA LEU A 37 -0.75 -9.05 29.80
C LEU A 37 -1.62 -9.82 30.81
N PRO A 38 -1.04 -10.22 31.96
CA PRO A 38 -1.80 -10.69 33.11
C PRO A 38 -2.89 -9.70 33.54
N ALA A 39 -4.02 -10.21 34.02
CA ALA A 39 -5.19 -9.40 34.41
C ALA A 39 -4.86 -8.26 35.40
N LYS A 40 -3.94 -8.49 36.35
CA LYS A 40 -3.49 -7.46 37.30
C LYS A 40 -2.80 -6.28 36.60
N LEU A 41 -1.86 -6.57 35.69
CA LEU A 41 -1.16 -5.54 34.91
C LEU A 41 -2.10 -4.83 33.94
N TYR A 42 -3.09 -5.55 33.41
CA TYR A 42 -4.17 -4.95 32.64
C TYR A 42 -4.90 -3.89 33.47
N ASP A 43 -5.37 -4.18 34.68
CA ASP A 43 -6.13 -3.17 35.43
C ASP A 43 -5.28 -1.94 35.81
N ILE A 44 -4.03 -2.17 36.23
CA ILE A 44 -3.11 -1.09 36.63
C ILE A 44 -2.85 -0.14 35.46
N SER A 45 -2.44 -0.69 34.32
CA SER A 45 -2.18 0.12 33.14
C SER A 45 -3.45 0.80 32.62
N HIS A 46 -4.65 0.27 32.91
CA HIS A 46 -5.92 0.86 32.44
C HIS A 46 -6.20 2.11 33.25
N ARG A 47 -6.10 1.98 34.57
CA ARG A 47 -6.26 3.09 35.51
C ARG A 47 -5.24 4.18 35.24
N LEU A 48 -3.98 3.82 34.99
CA LEU A 48 -2.93 4.79 34.66
C LEU A 48 -3.24 5.56 33.37
N LEU A 49 -3.51 4.85 32.26
CA LEU A 49 -3.79 5.47 30.96
C LEU A 49 -5.06 6.32 30.96
N THR A 50 -6.08 5.93 31.73
CA THR A 50 -7.34 6.67 31.80
C THR A 50 -7.25 7.88 32.72
N LYS A 51 -6.61 7.75 33.90
CA LYS A 51 -6.42 8.83 34.87
C LYS A 51 -5.50 9.93 34.33
N TYR A 52 -4.42 9.55 33.64
CA TYR A 52 -3.38 10.48 33.17
C TYR A 52 -3.40 10.68 31.65
N HIS A 53 -4.53 10.45 30.97
CA HIS A 53 -4.56 10.50 29.49
C HIS A 53 -4.07 11.83 28.90
N GLN A 54 -4.53 12.97 29.43
CA GLN A 54 -4.15 14.30 28.93
C GLN A 54 -2.68 14.62 29.13
N PRO A 55 -2.10 14.52 30.34
CA PRO A 55 -0.66 14.79 30.52
C PRO A 55 0.21 13.82 29.72
N LEU A 56 -0.19 12.54 29.61
CA LEU A 56 0.51 11.57 28.75
C LEU A 56 0.45 11.94 27.27
N LEU A 57 -0.68 12.48 26.80
CA LEU A 57 -0.83 12.96 25.42
C LEU A 57 0.09 14.15 25.15
N VAL A 58 0.12 15.14 26.05
CA VAL A 58 1.01 16.30 25.95
C VAL A 58 2.47 15.85 25.97
N ALA A 59 2.86 14.99 26.92
CA ALA A 59 4.20 14.42 27.01
C ALA A 59 4.61 13.71 25.71
N ASN A 60 3.72 12.91 25.13
CA ASN A 60 3.98 12.21 23.89
C ASN A 60 4.11 13.16 22.68
N VAL A 61 3.28 14.21 22.59
CA VAL A 61 3.41 15.23 21.54
C VAL A 61 4.75 15.96 21.69
N THR A 62 5.12 16.35 22.91
CA THR A 62 6.43 16.95 23.20
C THR A 62 7.56 16.01 22.81
N ALA A 63 7.48 14.72 23.12
CA ALA A 63 8.47 13.73 22.71
C ALA A 63 8.62 13.65 21.18
N PHE A 64 7.51 13.65 20.43
CA PHE A 64 7.54 13.67 18.95
C PHE A 64 8.20 14.93 18.39
N LEU A 65 7.94 16.09 18.99
CA LEU A 65 8.61 17.34 18.62
C LEU A 65 10.11 17.26 18.91
N MET A 66 10.48 16.83 20.12
CA MET A 66 11.88 16.64 20.52
C MET A 66 12.63 15.71 19.56
N ILE A 67 12.05 14.55 19.23
CA ILE A 67 12.60 13.57 18.27
C ILE A 67 12.92 14.21 16.93
N SER A 68 12.05 15.10 16.43
CA SER A 68 12.24 15.75 15.14
C SER A 68 13.52 16.61 15.10
N PHE A 69 13.95 17.14 16.24
CA PHE A 69 15.15 17.98 16.37
C PHE A 69 16.43 17.20 16.71
N VAL A 70 16.35 15.93 17.14
CA VAL A 70 17.54 15.15 17.58
C VAL A 70 18.66 15.09 16.53
N ALA A 71 18.31 15.08 15.24
CA ALA A 71 19.31 15.01 14.16
C ALA A 71 19.94 16.37 13.82
N VAL A 72 19.32 17.48 14.25
CA VAL A 72 19.73 18.85 13.92
C VAL A 72 20.68 19.43 14.96
N VAL A 73 20.43 19.09 16.22
CA VAL A 73 21.19 19.62 17.34
C VAL A 73 22.54 18.91 17.47
N ASN A 74 23.50 19.57 18.10
CA ASN A 74 24.81 19.01 18.43
C ASN A 74 24.67 17.65 19.14
N ALA A 75 25.65 16.77 18.94
CA ALA A 75 25.56 15.37 19.38
C ALA A 75 25.21 15.23 20.87
N ARG A 76 25.87 15.99 21.75
CA ARG A 76 25.60 15.98 23.20
C ARG A 76 24.16 16.37 23.52
N THR A 77 23.64 17.44 22.92
CA THR A 77 22.25 17.89 23.11
C THR A 77 21.28 16.85 22.55
N GLY A 78 21.58 16.26 21.39
CA GLY A 78 20.77 15.22 20.76
C GLY A 78 20.66 13.97 21.61
N GLN A 79 21.75 13.55 22.26
CA GLN A 79 21.77 12.41 23.20
C GLN A 79 20.83 12.66 24.38
N PHE A 80 20.94 13.81 25.07
CA PHE A 80 20.02 14.15 26.16
C PHE A 80 18.57 14.25 25.70
N LEU A 81 18.33 14.89 24.55
CA LEU A 81 17.00 15.05 23.99
C LEU A 81 16.35 13.70 23.65
N SER A 82 17.12 12.77 23.09
CA SER A 82 16.65 11.41 22.76
C SER A 82 16.29 10.60 24.02
N LEU A 83 17.06 10.75 25.10
CA LEU A 83 16.81 10.10 26.39
C LEU A 83 15.54 10.67 27.03
N ILE A 84 15.37 11.99 27.07
CA ILE A 84 14.15 12.61 27.60
C ILE A 84 12.93 12.21 26.75
N ALA A 85 13.07 12.20 25.43
CA ALA A 85 12.00 11.84 24.52
C ALA A 85 11.54 10.39 24.70
N ILE A 86 12.45 9.42 24.88
CA ILE A 86 12.04 8.01 25.09
C ILE A 86 11.25 7.85 26.38
N PHE A 87 11.64 8.51 27.48
CA PHE A 87 10.87 8.45 28.74
C PHE A 87 9.50 9.11 28.64
N LEU A 88 9.40 10.26 27.96
CA LEU A 88 8.13 10.94 27.72
C LEU A 88 7.19 10.13 26.82
N TRP A 89 7.75 9.45 25.82
CA TRP A 89 6.99 8.69 24.82
C TRP A 89 6.52 7.33 25.36
N LEU A 90 7.36 6.61 26.13
CA LEU A 90 7.17 5.21 26.51
C LEU A 90 5.77 4.87 27.05
N PRO A 91 5.18 5.62 28.01
CA PRO A 91 3.91 5.23 28.61
C PRO A 91 2.75 5.25 27.61
N LEU A 92 2.69 6.25 26.74
CA LEU A 92 1.64 6.36 25.73
C LEU A 92 1.94 5.50 24.51
N GLY A 93 3.20 5.41 24.09
CA GLY A 93 3.64 4.56 22.96
C GLY A 93 3.29 3.09 23.19
N LEU A 94 3.74 2.52 24.32
CA LEU A 94 3.40 1.15 24.70
C LEU A 94 1.90 1.00 24.99
N GLY A 95 1.30 2.00 25.66
CA GLY A 95 -0.13 2.04 25.90
C GLY A 95 -0.96 1.95 24.62
N ALA A 96 -0.57 2.69 23.58
CA ALA A 96 -1.26 2.71 22.29
C ALA A 96 -1.15 1.35 21.57
N PHE A 97 0.05 0.75 21.54
CA PHE A 97 0.25 -0.58 20.97
C PHE A 97 -0.60 -1.65 21.67
N SER A 98 -0.71 -1.55 23.01
CA SER A 98 -1.55 -2.45 23.81
C SER A 98 -3.04 -2.37 23.43
N THR A 99 -3.51 -1.24 22.89
CA THR A 99 -4.92 -1.06 22.49
C THR A 99 -5.29 -1.67 21.14
N LEU A 100 -4.31 -2.19 20.39
CA LEU A 100 -4.53 -2.87 19.11
C LEU A 100 -5.45 -4.09 19.26
N ARG A 101 -6.24 -4.39 18.23
CA ARG A 101 -7.06 -5.60 18.17
C ARG A 101 -6.25 -6.80 17.72
N TYR A 102 -6.19 -7.83 18.57
CA TYR A 102 -5.31 -8.99 18.40
C TYR A 102 -5.54 -9.69 17.05
N ASP A 103 -6.78 -10.10 16.77
CA ASP A 103 -7.12 -10.80 15.52
C ASP A 103 -6.80 -9.99 14.25
N VAL A 104 -6.95 -8.67 14.31
CA VAL A 104 -6.63 -7.79 13.17
C VAL A 104 -5.12 -7.67 13.00
N VAL A 105 -4.36 -7.58 14.09
CA VAL A 105 -2.88 -7.60 14.06
C VAL A 105 -2.38 -8.91 13.49
N LEU A 106 -2.88 -10.07 13.95
CA LEU A 106 -2.52 -11.38 13.39
C LEU A 106 -2.80 -11.45 11.89
N LEU A 107 -3.95 -10.95 11.46
CA LEU A 107 -4.31 -10.90 10.05
C LEU A 107 -3.35 -10.01 9.24
N LEU A 108 -2.92 -8.87 9.79
CA LEU A 108 -1.93 -7.99 9.17
C LEU A 108 -0.54 -8.64 9.14
N MET A 109 -0.10 -9.28 10.23
CA MET A 109 1.14 -10.03 10.30
C MET A 109 1.16 -11.21 9.32
N GLY A 110 0.01 -11.78 8.97
CA GLY A 110 -0.10 -12.77 7.89
C GLY A 110 0.09 -12.20 6.48
N THR A 111 0.23 -10.88 6.32
CA THR A 111 0.43 -10.24 5.01
C THR A 111 1.89 -9.96 4.73
N PHE A 112 2.30 -10.17 3.48
CA PHE A 112 3.62 -9.77 3.00
C PHE A 112 3.90 -8.27 3.20
N ASP A 113 2.88 -7.41 3.04
CA ASP A 113 3.07 -5.95 3.16
C ASP A 113 3.55 -5.55 4.56
N PHE A 114 3.11 -6.28 5.59
CA PHE A 114 3.58 -6.09 6.97
C PHE A 114 5.06 -6.46 7.08
N TRP A 115 5.45 -7.68 6.70
CA TRP A 115 6.84 -8.15 6.82
C TRP A 115 7.82 -7.34 6.00
N PHE A 116 7.45 -6.98 4.77
CA PHE A 116 8.29 -6.13 3.94
C PHE A 116 8.51 -4.77 4.61
N PHE A 117 7.44 -4.13 5.10
CA PHE A 117 7.57 -2.85 5.78
C PHE A 117 8.41 -2.99 7.05
N SER A 118 8.16 -4.01 7.87
CA SER A 118 8.94 -4.31 9.08
C SER A 118 10.42 -4.51 8.77
N PHE A 119 10.75 -5.23 7.69
CA PHE A 119 12.12 -5.44 7.24
C PHE A 119 12.80 -4.12 6.86
N VAL A 120 12.18 -3.33 5.97
CA VAL A 120 12.73 -2.03 5.55
C VAL A 120 12.88 -1.07 6.72
N THR A 121 11.87 -0.98 7.59
CA THR A 121 11.94 -0.15 8.79
C THR A 121 13.05 -0.61 9.74
N SER A 122 13.19 -1.91 9.98
CA SER A 122 14.22 -2.44 10.88
C SER A 122 15.62 -2.24 10.33
N MET A 123 15.83 -2.51 9.03
CA MET A 123 17.08 -2.22 8.36
C MET A 123 17.43 -0.73 8.42
N THR A 124 16.49 0.15 8.04
CA THR A 124 16.74 1.59 8.05
C THR A 124 17.03 2.10 9.46
N ALA A 125 16.25 1.67 10.46
CA ALA A 125 16.48 2.01 11.85
C ALA A 125 17.85 1.51 12.33
N GLY A 126 18.21 0.26 12.04
CA GLY A 126 19.51 -0.31 12.40
C GLY A 126 20.68 0.43 11.76
N MET A 127 20.58 0.77 10.47
CA MET A 127 21.62 1.51 9.75
C MET A 127 21.76 2.95 10.29
N VAL A 128 20.65 3.64 10.58
CA VAL A 128 20.68 4.98 11.20
C VAL A 128 21.22 4.91 12.62
N SER A 129 20.88 3.88 13.39
CA SER A 129 21.44 3.64 14.72
C SER A 129 22.95 3.43 14.67
N ALA A 130 23.45 2.65 13.71
CA ALA A 130 24.87 2.47 13.48
C ALA A 130 25.55 3.79 13.09
N TYR A 131 24.92 4.58 12.22
CA TYR A 131 25.42 5.89 11.78
C TYR A 131 25.52 6.91 12.93
N PHE A 132 24.58 6.91 13.88
CA PHE A 132 24.67 7.75 15.06
C PHE A 132 25.77 7.29 16.02
N SER A 133 25.95 5.97 16.19
CA SER A 133 26.95 5.36 17.09
C SER A 133 26.91 5.86 18.56
N ASP A 134 25.84 6.54 18.97
CA ASP A 134 25.67 7.13 20.30
C ASP A 134 24.20 7.06 20.76
N LEU A 135 23.87 7.60 21.94
CA LEU A 135 22.52 7.53 22.53
C LEU A 135 21.39 8.08 21.64
N ARG A 136 21.68 8.84 20.57
CA ARG A 136 20.65 9.27 19.60
C ARG A 136 19.96 8.08 18.93
N PHE A 137 20.56 6.88 18.94
CA PHE A 137 19.91 5.65 18.50
C PHE A 137 18.58 5.37 19.21
N LEU A 138 18.38 5.86 20.45
CA LEU A 138 17.13 5.71 21.19
C LEU A 138 15.92 6.30 20.43
N ARG A 139 16.16 7.36 19.64
CA ARG A 139 15.16 7.91 18.72
C ARG A 139 14.67 6.85 17.72
N MET A 140 15.58 6.04 17.17
CA MET A 140 15.23 5.02 16.18
C MET A 140 14.35 3.92 16.77
N ILE A 141 14.45 3.63 18.06
CA ILE A 141 13.51 2.72 18.73
C ILE A 141 12.09 3.30 18.72
N ILE A 142 11.95 4.60 19.03
CA ILE A 142 10.65 5.29 19.04
C ILE A 142 10.06 5.31 17.63
N ASP A 143 10.86 5.71 16.63
CA ASP A 143 10.45 5.75 15.23
C ASP A 143 10.10 4.34 14.73
N TRP A 144 10.88 3.31 15.08
CA TRP A 144 10.62 1.92 14.73
C TRP A 144 9.26 1.43 15.26
N VAL A 145 8.96 1.65 16.55
CA VAL A 145 7.65 1.29 17.11
C VAL A 145 6.54 2.15 16.49
N GLY A 146 6.78 3.44 16.28
CA GLY A 146 5.84 4.37 15.66
C GLY A 146 5.45 3.94 14.23
N PHE A 147 6.41 3.50 13.42
CA PHE A 147 6.16 2.98 12.08
C PHE A 147 5.37 1.67 12.10
N HIS A 148 5.67 0.75 13.01
CA HIS A 148 4.86 -0.47 13.19
C HIS A 148 3.43 -0.14 13.63
N HIS A 149 3.27 0.91 14.45
CA HIS A 149 1.97 1.42 14.84
C HIS A 149 1.19 1.98 13.63
N ILE A 150 1.87 2.64 12.68
CA ILE A 150 1.27 3.10 11.42
C ILE A 150 0.84 1.92 10.54
N VAL A 151 1.62 0.84 10.47
CA VAL A 151 1.21 -0.37 9.73
C VAL A 151 0.06 -1.12 10.40
N CYS A 152 -0.05 -1.02 11.73
CA CYS A 152 -1.17 -1.57 12.48
C CYS A 152 -2.41 -0.65 12.53
N ILE A 153 -2.49 0.39 11.69
CA ILE A 153 -3.60 1.38 11.71
C ILE A 153 -5.00 0.76 11.54
N ASP A 154 -5.12 -0.40 10.88
CA ASP A 154 -6.40 -1.08 10.68
C ASP A 154 -6.92 -1.78 11.94
N ALA A 155 -6.02 -2.10 12.88
CA ALA A 155 -6.34 -2.63 14.20
C ALA A 155 -6.72 -1.52 15.20
N HIS A 156 -6.52 -0.24 14.87
CA HIS A 156 -7.02 0.88 15.66
C HIS A 156 -8.50 1.15 15.41
N VAL A 157 -9.33 0.73 16.36
CA VAL A 157 -10.78 0.99 16.35
C VAL A 157 -11.12 2.36 16.97
N ARG A 158 -10.22 2.93 17.77
CA ARG A 158 -10.40 4.22 18.47
C ARG A 158 -9.41 5.25 17.94
N GLY A 159 -9.79 6.53 17.95
CA GLY A 159 -8.87 7.62 17.61
C GLY A 159 -8.43 7.68 16.14
N VAL A 160 -9.16 7.04 15.21
CA VAL A 160 -8.74 6.92 13.79
C VAL A 160 -8.38 8.26 13.14
N ARG A 161 -9.08 9.34 13.47
CA ARG A 161 -8.79 10.69 12.97
C ARG A 161 -7.46 11.24 13.53
N GLN A 162 -7.23 11.07 14.83
CA GLN A 162 -5.98 11.48 15.48
C GLN A 162 -4.80 10.70 14.89
N PHE A 163 -4.94 9.38 14.71
CA PHE A 163 -3.89 8.58 14.08
C PHE A 163 -3.60 8.97 12.63
N ALA A 164 -4.63 9.26 11.83
CA ALA A 164 -4.43 9.75 10.47
C ALA A 164 -3.66 11.09 10.45
N LEU A 165 -3.98 12.00 11.37
CA LEU A 165 -3.28 13.28 11.51
C LEU A 165 -1.83 13.05 11.95
N MET A 166 -1.58 12.23 12.98
CA MET A 166 -0.23 11.89 13.43
C MET A 166 0.60 11.23 12.32
N THR A 167 -0.01 10.40 11.48
CA THR A 167 0.68 9.78 10.33
C THR A 167 1.10 10.84 9.31
N ILE A 168 0.27 11.87 9.05
CA ILE A 168 0.61 12.98 8.15
C ILE A 168 1.71 13.84 8.76
N VAL A 169 1.61 14.17 10.05
CA VAL A 169 2.61 14.95 10.81
C VAL A 169 3.93 14.21 10.94
N GLY A 170 3.94 12.87 10.87
CA GLY A 170 5.16 12.06 10.89
C GLY A 170 5.95 12.04 9.57
N ILE A 171 5.38 12.51 8.45
CA ILE A 171 6.10 12.53 7.16
C ILE A 171 7.24 13.57 7.14
N PRO A 172 7.01 14.85 7.52
CA PRO A 172 8.07 15.86 7.50
C PRO A 172 9.31 15.51 8.32
N PRO A 173 9.23 14.98 9.56
CA PRO A 173 10.42 14.58 10.32
C PRO A 173 11.28 13.52 9.63
N VAL A 174 10.67 12.58 8.89
CA VAL A 174 11.39 11.55 8.12
C VAL A 174 12.10 12.15 6.91
N LEU A 175 11.39 13.00 6.14
CA LEU A 175 11.99 13.69 5.00
C LEU A 175 13.08 14.66 5.42
N PHE A 176 12.88 15.35 6.54
CA PHE A 176 13.85 16.27 7.09
C PHE A 176 15.09 15.54 7.59
N MET A 177 14.93 14.40 8.27
CA MET A 177 16.04 13.52 8.64
C MET A 177 16.80 13.01 7.40
N LEU A 178 16.08 12.59 6.36
CA LEU A 178 16.66 12.20 5.08
C LEU A 178 17.54 13.32 4.52
N VAL A 179 17.00 14.53 4.38
CA VAL A 179 17.74 15.68 3.85
C VAL A 179 18.95 16.00 4.72
N TRP A 180 18.79 16.02 6.05
CA TRP A 180 19.87 16.36 6.98
C TRP A 180 21.03 15.35 6.94
N ILE A 181 20.71 14.05 6.83
CA ILE A 181 21.70 12.99 6.68
C ILE A 181 22.40 13.09 5.32
N MET A 182 21.65 13.27 4.22
CA MET A 182 22.22 13.35 2.88
C MET A 182 23.13 14.58 2.67
N LEU A 183 22.92 15.65 3.46
CA LEU A 183 23.77 16.84 3.44
C LEU A 183 24.99 16.74 4.35
N GLY A 184 25.13 15.66 5.13
CA GLY A 184 26.25 15.49 6.06
C GLY A 184 26.24 16.48 7.24
N HIS A 185 25.10 17.10 7.55
CA HIS A 185 24.97 18.08 8.65
C HIS A 185 24.81 17.45 10.04
N VAL A 186 24.85 16.12 10.14
CA VAL A 186 24.69 15.44 11.42
C VAL A 186 26.04 15.43 12.16
N ASP A 187 26.08 16.10 13.30
CA ASP A 187 27.27 16.20 14.16
C ASP A 187 27.69 14.83 14.75
N ALA A 188 29.00 14.61 14.91
CA ALA A 188 29.62 13.42 15.48
C ALA A 188 29.07 12.07 14.97
N CYS A 189 28.79 11.96 13.66
CA CYS A 189 28.38 10.70 13.05
C CYS A 189 29.57 9.95 12.45
N THR A 190 29.47 8.62 12.48
CA THR A 190 30.46 7.75 11.84
C THR A 190 29.95 7.41 10.44
N SER A 191 30.62 7.95 9.42
CA SER A 191 30.45 7.40 8.08
C SER A 191 31.08 6.01 8.06
N PHE A 192 30.33 5.03 7.61
CA PHE A 192 30.82 3.68 7.43
C PHE A 192 30.56 3.24 5.99
N THR A 193 31.57 2.60 5.42
CA THR A 193 31.49 2.00 4.09
C THR A 193 30.99 0.58 4.28
N LEU A 194 29.82 0.26 3.71
CA LEU A 194 29.25 -1.09 3.85
C LEU A 194 29.99 -2.08 2.95
N LEU A 195 30.36 -1.60 1.76
CA LEU A 195 31.09 -2.38 0.78
C LEU A 195 32.01 -1.42 0.02
N ASP A 196 33.32 -1.64 0.17
CA ASP A 196 34.37 -1.01 -0.62
C ASP A 196 34.91 -2.10 -1.53
N TYR A 197 34.68 -1.95 -2.83
CA TYR A 197 35.16 -2.91 -3.81
C TYR A 197 36.04 -2.17 -4.82
N GLU A 198 37.32 -2.49 -4.80
CA GLU A 198 38.31 -1.94 -5.71
C GLU A 198 38.72 -3.03 -6.70
N ASN A 199 38.51 -2.77 -7.99
CA ASN A 199 39.02 -3.57 -9.09
C ASN A 199 40.19 -2.79 -9.75
N GLU A 200 41.03 -3.47 -10.54
CA GLU A 200 42.27 -2.95 -11.14
C GLU A 200 42.15 -1.58 -11.83
N LYS A 201 40.93 -1.20 -12.26
CA LYS A 201 40.65 0.07 -12.95
C LYS A 201 39.67 1.00 -12.23
N ARG A 202 38.91 0.55 -11.21
CA ARG A 202 37.80 1.33 -10.61
C ARG A 202 37.49 0.95 -9.17
N ARG A 203 37.04 1.95 -8.39
CA ARG A 203 36.62 1.78 -7.00
C ARG A 203 35.12 2.06 -6.83
N PHE A 204 34.38 1.05 -6.39
CA PHE A 204 32.96 1.13 -6.07
C PHE A 204 32.79 1.34 -4.57
N HIS A 205 32.14 2.44 -4.22
CA HIS A 205 31.90 2.80 -2.83
C HIS A 205 30.40 2.75 -2.52
N LEU A 206 30.00 1.78 -1.71
CA LEU A 206 28.65 1.72 -1.16
C LEU A 206 28.67 2.32 0.26
N SER A 207 28.34 3.60 0.35
CA SER A 207 28.23 4.29 1.64
C SER A 207 26.99 3.85 2.39
N GLY A 208 27.11 3.66 3.71
CA GLY A 208 25.95 3.44 4.58
C GLY A 208 24.93 4.57 4.50
N VAL A 209 25.39 5.81 4.26
CA VAL A 209 24.55 7.01 4.10
C VAL A 209 23.58 6.87 2.93
N ASP A 210 24.03 6.31 1.80
CA ASP A 210 23.17 6.13 0.62
C ASP A 210 22.07 5.09 0.85
N ILE A 211 22.40 4.02 1.58
CA ILE A 211 21.43 2.98 1.95
C ILE A 211 20.40 3.56 2.92
N ILE A 212 20.85 4.34 3.90
CA ILE A 212 19.98 5.07 4.83
C ILE A 212 19.05 6.00 4.07
N GLY A 213 19.59 6.81 3.16
CA GLY A 213 18.81 7.76 2.37
C GLY A 213 17.72 7.07 1.56
N ASN A 214 18.07 5.97 0.89
CA ASN A 214 17.11 5.15 0.16
C ASN A 214 16.06 4.49 1.05
N GLY A 215 16.45 4.01 2.23
CA GLY A 215 15.55 3.43 3.23
C GLY A 215 14.52 4.45 3.72
N LEU A 216 14.99 5.64 4.12
CA LEU A 216 14.13 6.75 4.57
C LEU A 216 13.19 7.25 3.47
N LEU A 217 13.67 7.39 2.23
CA LEU A 217 12.83 7.76 1.09
C LEU A 217 11.73 6.71 0.85
N THR A 218 12.09 5.43 0.90
CA THR A 218 11.15 4.32 0.73
C THR A 218 10.09 4.34 1.84
N LEU A 219 10.49 4.54 3.10
CA LEU A 219 9.56 4.70 4.22
C LEU A 219 8.64 5.90 4.04
N ALA A 220 9.16 7.06 3.63
CA ALA A 220 8.36 8.25 3.37
C ALA A 220 7.28 8.00 2.30
N LEU A 221 7.60 7.28 1.23
CA LEU A 221 6.63 6.88 0.19
C LEU A 221 5.55 5.94 0.75
N PHE A 222 5.91 4.96 1.58
CA PHE A 222 4.94 4.06 2.22
C PHE A 222 4.03 4.77 3.22
N ILE A 223 4.57 5.67 4.04
CA ILE A 223 3.77 6.44 5.00
C ILE A 223 2.83 7.38 4.23
N THR A 224 3.32 8.05 3.19
CA THR A 224 2.49 8.89 2.30
C THR A 224 1.36 8.08 1.67
N LYS A 225 1.63 6.87 1.18
CA LYS A 225 0.59 5.94 0.67
C LYS A 225 -0.48 5.66 1.72
N ILE A 226 -0.08 5.31 2.94
CA ILE A 226 -1.01 4.99 4.03
C ILE A 226 -1.83 6.23 4.39
N ALA A 227 -1.19 7.40 4.53
CA ALA A 227 -1.83 8.67 4.84
C ALA A 227 -2.85 9.08 3.77
N VAL A 228 -2.48 9.04 2.49
CA VAL A 228 -3.38 9.38 1.36
C VAL A 228 -4.56 8.42 1.30
N ARG A 229 -4.34 7.11 1.42
CA ARG A 229 -5.43 6.11 1.45
C ARG A 229 -6.35 6.36 2.64
N LYS A 230 -5.81 6.67 3.81
CA LYS A 230 -6.61 6.96 5.02
C LYS A 230 -7.42 8.23 4.87
N ARG A 231 -6.83 9.30 4.32
CA ARG A 231 -7.54 10.57 4.03
C ARG A 231 -8.71 10.35 3.09
N LYS A 232 -8.52 9.61 2.00
CA LYS A 232 -9.60 9.25 1.05
C LYS A 232 -10.73 8.48 1.74
N VAL A 233 -10.39 7.55 2.64
CA VAL A 233 -11.37 6.80 3.44
C VAL A 233 -12.15 7.71 4.39
N LEU A 234 -11.47 8.64 5.07
CA LEU A 234 -12.10 9.58 6.01
C LEU A 234 -13.03 10.58 5.30
N GLN A 235 -12.67 11.04 4.09
CA GLN A 235 -13.50 11.93 3.29
C GLN A 235 -14.80 11.26 2.83
N LYS A 236 -14.75 9.98 2.44
CA LYS A 236 -15.92 9.26 1.92
C LYS A 236 -16.83 8.69 3.02
N ASN A 237 -16.32 8.49 4.23
CA ASN A 237 -17.07 7.77 5.27
C ASN A 237 -17.58 8.68 6.40
N GLN A 238 -18.88 9.01 6.32
CA GLN A 238 -19.68 9.41 7.48
C GLN A 238 -20.43 8.21 8.13
N GLY A 239 -20.21 6.99 7.60
CA GLY A 239 -20.91 5.77 8.01
C GLY A 239 -20.33 5.08 9.26
N SER A 240 -21.07 4.09 9.78
CA SER A 240 -20.69 3.30 10.95
C SER A 240 -19.71 2.14 10.65
N SER A 241 -19.10 2.09 9.47
CA SER A 241 -18.12 1.05 9.08
C SER A 241 -16.69 1.56 9.11
N PHE A 242 -15.78 0.76 9.66
CA PHE A 242 -14.34 0.99 9.55
C PHE A 242 -13.80 0.32 8.30
N HIS A 243 -13.11 1.08 7.45
CA HIS A 243 -12.47 0.56 6.26
C HIS A 243 -11.00 0.27 6.56
N CYS A 244 -10.56 -0.91 6.19
CA CYS A 244 -9.17 -1.32 6.23
C CYS A 244 -8.41 -0.62 5.09
N VAL A 245 -7.28 -0.02 5.42
CA VAL A 245 -6.40 0.71 4.51
C VAL A 245 -5.29 -0.19 3.97
N ILE A 246 -4.74 -1.03 4.85
CA ILE A 246 -3.59 -1.90 4.60
C ILE A 246 -4.07 -3.30 4.28
N TYR A 247 -4.91 -3.89 5.12
CA TYR A 247 -5.46 -5.21 4.82
C TYR A 247 -6.44 -5.14 3.65
N ARG A 248 -6.12 -5.86 2.57
CA ARG A 248 -6.93 -5.94 1.35
C ARG A 248 -7.07 -7.37 0.87
N CYS A 249 -8.23 -7.69 0.30
CA CYS A 249 -8.52 -9.04 -0.17
C CYS A 249 -8.12 -9.23 -1.65
N PRO A 250 -7.76 -10.46 -2.06
CA PRO A 250 -7.67 -10.82 -3.47
C PRO A 250 -9.04 -10.68 -4.15
N LEU A 251 -9.03 -10.19 -5.39
CA LEU A 251 -10.24 -9.99 -6.19
C LEU A 251 -10.29 -10.97 -7.35
N GLN A 252 -11.51 -11.26 -7.78
CA GLN A 252 -11.82 -11.95 -9.02
C GLN A 252 -12.88 -11.17 -9.82
N LEU A 253 -12.76 -11.19 -11.14
CA LEU A 253 -13.75 -10.64 -12.07
C LEU A 253 -14.81 -11.70 -12.35
N MET A 254 -16.03 -11.43 -11.93
CA MET A 254 -17.16 -12.32 -12.11
C MET A 254 -18.18 -11.70 -13.06
N PRO A 255 -18.63 -12.42 -14.10
CA PRO A 255 -19.64 -11.89 -15.00
C PRO A 255 -20.96 -11.71 -14.24
N ILE A 256 -21.64 -10.59 -14.47
CA ILE A 256 -23.03 -10.41 -14.08
C ILE A 256 -23.85 -11.23 -15.07
N GLN A 257 -24.19 -12.46 -14.69
CA GLN A 257 -25.30 -13.13 -15.37
C GLN A 257 -26.55 -12.32 -15.02
N TYR A 258 -27.08 -11.55 -15.99
CA TYR A 258 -28.41 -10.98 -15.88
C TYR A 258 -29.36 -12.14 -15.63
N ALA A 259 -29.76 -12.31 -14.36
CA ALA A 259 -30.67 -13.35 -13.96
C ALA A 259 -32.05 -13.03 -14.55
N ASN A 260 -32.26 -13.42 -15.81
CA ASN A 260 -33.60 -13.54 -16.40
C ASN A 260 -34.47 -14.54 -15.62
N SER A 261 -33.89 -15.24 -14.62
CA SER A 261 -34.55 -16.20 -13.74
C SER A 261 -35.25 -15.63 -12.50
N THR A 262 -35.12 -14.34 -12.14
CA THR A 262 -35.78 -13.81 -10.92
C THR A 262 -37.25 -13.41 -11.11
N LYS A 263 -37.76 -13.35 -12.34
CA LYS A 263 -39.21 -13.18 -12.57
C LYS A 263 -40.03 -14.42 -12.17
N LYS A 264 -39.45 -15.64 -12.15
CA LYS A 264 -40.17 -16.86 -11.74
C LYS A 264 -40.16 -17.14 -10.23
N HIS A 265 -39.21 -16.60 -9.46
CA HIS A 265 -39.18 -16.79 -7.99
C HIS A 265 -39.81 -15.64 -7.18
N ALA A 266 -39.88 -14.42 -7.74
CA ALA A 266 -40.55 -13.30 -7.08
C ALA A 266 -42.09 -13.44 -7.06
N SER A 267 -42.69 -14.18 -8.00
CA SER A 267 -44.14 -14.45 -8.01
C SER A 267 -44.57 -15.51 -6.99
N ARG A 268 -43.68 -16.43 -6.58
CA ARG A 268 -44.00 -17.46 -5.57
C ARG A 268 -43.78 -16.99 -4.11
N ALA A 269 -42.96 -15.97 -3.89
CA ALA A 269 -42.69 -15.45 -2.54
C ALA A 269 -43.71 -14.39 -2.05
N LYS A 270 -44.57 -13.87 -2.95
CA LYS A 270 -45.56 -12.83 -2.59
C LYS A 270 -46.88 -13.36 -2.02
N VAL A 271 -47.13 -14.68 -2.01
CA VAL A 271 -48.42 -15.26 -1.59
C VAL A 271 -48.47 -15.68 -0.11
N ARG A 272 -47.36 -15.68 0.65
CA ARG A 272 -47.33 -16.26 2.01
C ARG A 272 -46.82 -15.33 3.12
N ARG A 273 -47.27 -14.07 3.14
CA ARG A 273 -47.05 -13.15 4.28
C ARG A 273 -48.29 -12.28 4.57
N ARG A 274 -49.40 -12.93 4.91
CA ARG A 274 -50.42 -12.38 5.80
C ARG A 274 -50.67 -13.41 6.90
N GLY A 275 -50.59 -12.98 8.16
CA GLY A 275 -50.93 -13.79 9.32
C GLY A 275 -49.76 -14.03 10.27
N ILE A 276 -50.00 -13.68 11.53
CA ILE A 276 -49.24 -13.99 12.75
C ILE A 276 -48.23 -12.92 13.17
N GLY A 277 -48.80 -11.86 13.74
CA GLY A 277 -48.15 -11.07 14.77
C GLY A 277 -47.93 -11.92 16.02
N ALA A 278 -46.74 -12.49 16.14
CA ALA A 278 -46.26 -13.06 17.41
C ALA A 278 -45.26 -12.07 18.02
N ASN A 279 -45.64 -11.60 19.21
CA ASN A 279 -44.91 -10.71 20.09
C ASN A 279 -43.60 -11.36 20.57
N ARG A 280 -42.57 -11.39 19.71
CA ARG A 280 -41.26 -11.94 20.04
C ARG A 280 -40.48 -10.88 20.84
N LYS A 281 -40.67 -10.89 22.16
CA LYS A 281 -39.75 -10.26 23.12
C LYS A 281 -38.32 -10.70 22.76
N LYS A 282 -37.59 -9.83 22.07
CA LYS A 282 -36.16 -9.98 21.82
C LYS A 282 -35.46 -9.82 23.17
N VAL A 283 -35.28 -10.93 23.87
CA VAL A 283 -34.19 -11.07 24.83
C VAL A 283 -32.91 -10.94 23.99
N MET A 284 -32.43 -9.69 23.88
CA MET A 284 -31.17 -9.33 23.23
C MET A 284 -30.05 -9.88 24.12
N LEU A 285 -29.66 -11.13 23.87
CA LEU A 285 -28.37 -11.66 24.31
C LEU A 285 -27.28 -10.72 23.79
N ARG A 286 -26.55 -10.16 24.77
CA ARG A 286 -25.74 -8.94 24.69
C ARG A 286 -24.35 -9.17 24.08
N GLU A 287 -24.03 -10.39 23.65
CA GLU A 287 -22.65 -10.84 23.40
C GLU A 287 -22.28 -11.08 21.92
N THR A 288 -23.24 -11.21 20.99
CA THR A 288 -22.94 -11.64 19.61
C THR A 288 -22.48 -10.53 18.64
N ASN A 289 -22.30 -9.28 19.08
CA ASN A 289 -21.90 -8.18 18.19
C ASN A 289 -20.38 -7.99 18.05
N VAL A 290 -19.59 -8.80 18.76
CA VAL A 290 -18.14 -8.59 18.85
C VAL A 290 -17.36 -9.43 17.84
N ILE A 291 -17.82 -10.65 17.57
CA ILE A 291 -17.37 -11.46 16.44
C ILE A 291 -18.04 -10.93 15.16
N GLN A 292 -17.24 -10.51 14.19
CA GLN A 292 -17.71 -9.93 12.95
C GLN A 292 -17.03 -10.56 11.75
N LYS A 293 -17.83 -10.95 10.75
CA LYS A 293 -17.29 -11.28 9.43
C LYS A 293 -16.92 -9.99 8.72
N MET A 294 -15.67 -9.89 8.26
CA MET A 294 -15.27 -8.74 7.44
C MET A 294 -16.12 -8.70 6.16
N ARG A 295 -16.44 -7.49 5.72
CA ARG A 295 -17.25 -7.25 4.51
C ARG A 295 -16.39 -6.64 3.43
N PHE A 296 -16.61 -7.09 2.20
CA PHE A 296 -16.02 -6.48 1.03
C PHE A 296 -16.73 -5.15 0.73
N VAL A 297 -15.95 -4.10 0.55
CA VAL A 297 -16.47 -2.79 0.10
C VAL A 297 -16.73 -2.91 -1.39
N LYS A 298 -18.00 -3.08 -1.75
CA LYS A 298 -18.41 -3.19 -3.16
C LYS A 298 -17.93 -1.96 -3.92
N SER A 299 -17.15 -2.21 -4.97
CA SER A 299 -16.82 -1.18 -5.95
C SER A 299 -18.12 -0.76 -6.66
N PRO A 300 -18.40 0.54 -6.84
CA PRO A 300 -19.54 1.00 -7.63
C PRO A 300 -19.33 0.73 -9.12
N HIS A 301 -18.11 0.42 -9.54
CA HIS A 301 -17.78 0.22 -10.95
C HIS A 301 -18.22 -1.16 -11.44
N VAL A 302 -18.95 -1.15 -12.56
CA VAL A 302 -19.26 -2.31 -13.39
C VAL A 302 -18.44 -2.16 -14.67
N PHE A 303 -17.73 -3.21 -15.06
CA PHE A 303 -16.83 -3.17 -16.21
C PHE A 303 -17.49 -3.84 -17.40
N ASN A 304 -17.68 -3.11 -18.50
CA ASN A 304 -18.13 -3.72 -19.74
C ASN A 304 -16.92 -4.27 -20.51
N ALA A 305 -16.99 -5.55 -20.89
CA ALA A 305 -15.97 -6.24 -21.66
C ALA A 305 -15.70 -5.62 -23.04
N SER A 306 -16.68 -4.95 -23.64
CA SER A 306 -16.57 -4.33 -24.97
C SER A 306 -15.87 -2.96 -24.96
N HIS A 307 -15.61 -2.39 -23.78
CA HIS A 307 -14.90 -1.11 -23.60
C HIS A 307 -13.38 -1.32 -23.46
N VAL A 308 -12.76 -1.82 -24.54
CA VAL A 308 -11.31 -1.98 -24.68
C VAL A 308 -10.63 -0.70 -25.18
N VAL A 309 -9.29 -0.61 -25.09
CA VAL A 309 -8.52 0.55 -25.57
C VAL A 309 -8.75 0.77 -27.06
N PHE A 310 -8.57 -0.27 -27.87
CA PHE A 310 -8.91 -0.28 -29.29
C PHE A 310 -9.80 -1.48 -29.61
N ARG A 311 -10.95 -1.23 -30.24
CA ARG A 311 -11.87 -2.30 -30.64
C ARG A 311 -11.30 -3.06 -31.83
N LEU A 312 -10.50 -4.08 -31.56
CA LEU A 312 -10.16 -5.08 -32.55
C LEU A 312 -11.44 -5.92 -32.81
N GLN A 313 -11.90 -5.99 -34.06
CA GLN A 313 -13.02 -6.83 -34.44
C GLN A 313 -12.61 -8.30 -34.29
N ILE A 314 -12.83 -8.83 -33.09
CA ILE A 314 -12.59 -10.23 -32.80
C ILE A 314 -13.84 -11.01 -33.22
N PRO A 315 -13.78 -11.88 -34.24
CA PRO A 315 -14.91 -12.71 -34.63
C PRO A 315 -15.46 -13.46 -33.42
N ASN A 316 -16.78 -13.62 -33.35
CA ASN A 316 -17.48 -14.13 -32.16
C ASN A 316 -17.26 -15.64 -31.87
N GLY A 317 -16.28 -16.27 -32.52
CA GLY A 317 -15.88 -17.66 -32.28
C GLY A 317 -14.67 -17.79 -31.36
N VAL A 318 -14.46 -18.99 -30.82
CA VAL A 318 -13.17 -19.36 -30.23
C VAL A 318 -12.13 -19.34 -31.36
N TYR A 319 -11.09 -18.53 -31.21
CA TYR A 319 -9.99 -18.57 -32.18
C TYR A 319 -9.44 -19.98 -32.27
N SER A 320 -9.33 -20.47 -33.51
CA SER A 320 -8.51 -21.64 -33.78
C SER A 320 -7.09 -21.34 -33.29
N ALA A 321 -6.43 -22.33 -32.69
CA ALA A 321 -5.09 -22.17 -32.15
C ALA A 321 -4.11 -21.62 -33.20
N TRP A 322 -4.35 -21.93 -34.48
CA TRP A 322 -3.59 -21.45 -35.63
C TRP A 322 -3.56 -19.92 -35.78
N TYR A 323 -4.65 -19.19 -35.45
CA TYR A 323 -4.65 -17.73 -35.51
C TYR A 323 -3.84 -17.09 -34.38
N LEU A 324 -3.69 -17.79 -33.26
CA LEU A 324 -2.92 -17.33 -32.11
C LEU A 324 -1.44 -17.71 -32.22
N LEU A 325 -1.11 -18.72 -33.04
CA LEU A 325 0.25 -19.21 -33.21
C LEU A 325 1.23 -18.10 -33.63
N PRO A 326 0.94 -17.22 -34.60
CA PRO A 326 1.84 -16.12 -34.95
C PRO A 326 2.06 -15.15 -33.79
N LEU A 327 1.00 -14.80 -33.05
CA LEU A 327 1.10 -13.91 -31.88
C LEU A 327 2.03 -14.49 -30.82
N TYR A 328 1.87 -15.77 -30.48
CA TYR A 328 2.72 -16.43 -29.49
C TYR A 328 4.12 -16.72 -29.99
N ALA A 329 4.30 -16.99 -31.29
CA ALA A 329 5.62 -17.11 -31.90
C ALA A 329 6.38 -15.77 -31.81
N VAL A 330 5.73 -14.65 -32.13
CA VAL A 330 6.30 -13.30 -31.97
C VAL A 330 6.70 -13.03 -30.52
N GLY A 331 5.82 -13.34 -29.56
CA GLY A 331 6.13 -13.19 -28.13
C GLY A 331 7.29 -14.09 -27.68
N ALA A 332 7.34 -15.34 -28.13
CA ALA A 332 8.40 -16.28 -27.81
C ALA A 332 9.74 -15.85 -28.41
N VAL A 333 9.77 -15.42 -29.67
CA VAL A 333 10.97 -14.89 -30.33
C VAL A 333 11.46 -13.65 -29.60
N GLY A 334 10.59 -12.68 -29.30
CA GLY A 334 10.97 -11.49 -28.53
C GLY A 334 11.53 -11.82 -27.15
N PHE A 335 10.94 -12.80 -26.45
CA PHE A 335 11.42 -13.26 -25.15
C PHE A 335 12.77 -13.98 -25.24
N LEU A 336 12.94 -14.91 -26.18
CA LEU A 336 14.20 -15.64 -26.38
C LEU A 336 15.34 -14.73 -26.82
N LEU A 337 15.07 -13.76 -27.70
CA LEU A 337 16.02 -12.72 -28.08
C LEU A 337 16.41 -11.86 -26.87
N SER A 338 15.43 -11.49 -26.02
CA SER A 338 15.72 -10.77 -24.76
C SER A 338 16.63 -11.57 -23.81
N CYS A 339 16.48 -12.91 -23.76
CA CYS A 339 17.36 -13.79 -22.98
C CYS A 339 18.76 -13.91 -23.58
N SER A 340 18.87 -13.99 -24.91
CA SER A 340 20.15 -14.20 -25.59
C SER A 340 21.02 -12.95 -25.57
N VAL A 341 20.45 -11.77 -25.80
CA VAL A 341 21.15 -10.48 -25.58
C VAL A 341 21.67 -10.36 -24.15
N PHE A 342 20.90 -10.83 -23.16
CA PHE A 342 21.30 -10.82 -21.75
C PHE A 342 22.48 -11.77 -21.45
N LEU A 343 22.45 -12.98 -22.02
CA LEU A 343 23.52 -13.99 -21.88
C LEU A 343 24.73 -13.68 -22.79
N GLY A 344 24.57 -12.76 -23.74
CA GLY A 344 25.36 -12.63 -24.96
C GLY A 344 26.79 -12.19 -24.76
N SER A 345 27.69 -13.10 -25.11
CA SER A 345 29.14 -13.00 -25.32
C SER A 345 29.50 -12.62 -26.78
N LEU A 346 28.55 -12.05 -27.54
CA LEU A 346 28.67 -11.88 -28.99
C LEU A 346 29.33 -10.54 -29.38
N ASN A 347 29.96 -10.52 -30.58
CA ASN A 347 30.58 -9.33 -31.17
C ASN A 347 29.60 -8.12 -31.19
N GLY A 348 30.11 -6.92 -30.90
CA GLY A 348 29.29 -5.71 -30.63
C GLY A 348 28.26 -5.33 -31.71
N ASN A 349 28.57 -5.49 -33.00
CA ASN A 349 27.62 -5.16 -34.08
C ASN A 349 26.41 -6.10 -34.14
N ILE A 350 26.61 -7.39 -33.83
CA ILE A 350 25.54 -8.39 -33.81
C ILE A 350 24.61 -8.11 -32.63
N LEU A 351 25.17 -7.70 -31.49
CA LEU A 351 24.43 -7.37 -30.27
C LEU A 351 23.41 -6.24 -30.48
N VAL A 352 23.76 -5.19 -31.24
CA VAL A 352 22.85 -4.06 -31.53
C VAL A 352 21.65 -4.53 -32.35
N PHE A 353 21.89 -5.29 -33.43
CA PHE A 353 20.82 -5.80 -34.28
C PHE A 353 19.88 -6.75 -33.50
N GLU A 354 20.47 -7.61 -32.67
CA GLU A 354 19.73 -8.54 -31.82
C GLU A 354 18.87 -7.81 -30.78
N ALA A 355 19.42 -6.78 -30.12
CA ALA A 355 18.69 -5.94 -29.17
C ALA A 355 17.49 -5.22 -29.82
N TRP A 356 17.68 -4.61 -30.99
CA TRP A 356 16.58 -3.98 -31.73
C TRP A 356 15.53 -4.98 -32.19
N SER A 357 15.95 -6.17 -32.62
CA SER A 357 15.03 -7.24 -32.98
C SER A 357 14.21 -7.69 -31.77
N ALA A 358 14.84 -7.92 -30.62
CA ALA A 358 14.17 -8.25 -29.36
C ALA A 358 13.14 -7.18 -28.97
N PHE A 359 13.52 -5.90 -29.07
CA PHE A 359 12.66 -4.77 -28.79
C PHE A 359 11.44 -4.72 -29.70
N LEU A 360 11.62 -4.83 -31.02
CA LEU A 360 10.54 -4.76 -32.00
C LEU A 360 9.53 -5.91 -31.82
N TRP A 361 10.00 -7.15 -31.67
CA TRP A 361 9.11 -8.30 -31.46
C TRP A 361 8.33 -8.19 -30.14
N THR A 362 9.00 -7.74 -29.07
CA THR A 362 8.36 -7.49 -27.77
C THR A 362 7.33 -6.37 -27.86
N LEU A 363 7.64 -5.28 -28.57
CA LEU A 363 6.74 -4.16 -28.77
C LEU A 363 5.49 -4.58 -29.55
N ILE A 364 5.64 -5.33 -30.65
CA ILE A 364 4.51 -5.85 -31.44
C ILE A 364 3.62 -6.73 -30.57
N PHE A 365 4.21 -7.68 -29.84
CA PHE A 365 3.47 -8.57 -28.95
C PHE A 365 2.68 -7.79 -27.88
N THR A 366 3.35 -6.90 -27.14
CA THR A 366 2.74 -6.17 -26.03
C THR A 366 1.71 -5.14 -26.50
N LEU A 367 1.91 -4.52 -27.66
CA LEU A 367 0.95 -3.59 -28.27
C LEU A 367 -0.39 -4.28 -28.59
N ILE A 368 -0.35 -5.52 -29.09
CA ILE A 368 -1.58 -6.30 -29.33
C ILE A 368 -2.34 -6.51 -28.02
N PHE A 369 -1.67 -6.87 -26.92
CA PHE A 369 -2.33 -6.97 -25.62
C PHE A 369 -2.87 -5.62 -25.14
N PHE A 370 -2.10 -4.54 -25.30
CA PHE A 370 -2.50 -3.19 -24.92
C PHE A 370 -3.80 -2.76 -25.60
N THR A 371 -3.97 -3.05 -26.89
CA THR A 371 -5.20 -2.75 -27.62
C THR A 371 -6.44 -3.44 -27.00
N LEU A 372 -6.25 -4.61 -26.39
CA LEU A 372 -7.30 -5.44 -25.81
C LEU A 372 -7.57 -5.17 -24.32
N TYR A 373 -6.82 -4.27 -23.69
CA TYR A 373 -7.02 -3.90 -22.29
C TYR A 373 -8.34 -3.16 -22.08
N GLN A 374 -9.03 -3.46 -20.98
CA GLN A 374 -10.26 -2.75 -20.62
C GLN A 374 -9.89 -1.38 -20.03
N ARG A 375 -10.40 -0.29 -20.62
CA ARG A 375 -9.95 1.09 -20.32
C ARG A 375 -10.08 1.48 -18.86
N GLN A 376 -11.20 1.15 -18.21
CA GLN A 376 -11.46 1.54 -16.82
C GLN A 376 -10.61 0.72 -15.83
N LEU A 377 -10.37 -0.56 -16.14
CA LEU A 377 -9.57 -1.46 -15.35
C LEU A 377 -8.10 -1.12 -15.47
N LEU A 378 -7.64 -0.78 -16.68
CA LEU A 378 -6.32 -0.22 -16.92
C LEU A 378 -6.14 1.08 -16.13
N ASN A 379 -7.08 2.03 -16.22
CA ASN A 379 -7.01 3.27 -15.43
C ASN A 379 -6.95 3.00 -13.93
N LEU A 380 -7.79 2.09 -13.41
CA LEU A 380 -7.79 1.69 -12.00
C LEU A 380 -6.45 1.06 -11.58
N LEU A 381 -5.83 0.30 -12.49
CA LEU A 381 -4.55 -0.38 -12.28
C LEU A 381 -3.38 0.59 -12.28
N VAL A 382 -3.26 1.45 -13.31
CA VAL A 382 -2.14 2.40 -13.44
C VAL A 382 -2.19 3.51 -12.39
N THR A 383 -3.38 3.84 -11.87
CA THR A 383 -3.54 4.76 -10.73
C THR A 383 -3.40 4.06 -9.37
N SER A 384 -3.25 2.74 -9.35
CA SER A 384 -3.00 2.02 -8.11
C SER A 384 -1.56 2.24 -7.64
N PHE A 385 -1.39 2.49 -6.34
CA PHE A 385 -0.04 2.65 -5.79
C PHE A 385 0.84 1.43 -6.06
N ASP A 386 0.29 0.21 -6.00
CA ASP A 386 1.11 -0.98 -6.10
C ASP A 386 1.70 -1.08 -7.52
N PHE A 387 0.93 -0.76 -8.56
CA PHE A 387 1.44 -0.60 -9.93
C PHE A 387 2.51 0.49 -10.02
N LEU A 388 2.21 1.71 -9.56
CA LEU A 388 3.14 2.84 -9.63
C LEU A 388 4.45 2.56 -8.88
N PHE A 389 4.37 1.86 -7.76
CA PHE A 389 5.53 1.45 -6.98
C PHE A 389 6.40 0.46 -7.76
N TYR A 390 5.82 -0.62 -8.30
CA TYR A 390 6.59 -1.57 -9.11
C TYR A 390 7.19 -0.90 -10.34
N ALA A 391 6.39 -0.13 -11.09
CA ALA A 391 6.86 0.61 -12.26
C ALA A 391 8.02 1.54 -11.88
N PHE A 392 7.86 2.39 -10.85
CA PHE A 392 8.92 3.28 -10.39
C PHE A 392 10.21 2.54 -10.00
N GLN A 393 10.12 1.45 -9.24
CA GLN A 393 11.30 0.68 -8.82
C GLN A 393 12.02 0.07 -10.03
N MET A 394 11.27 -0.47 -10.98
CA MET A 394 11.81 -1.07 -12.21
C MET A 394 12.42 -0.01 -13.13
N THR A 395 11.68 1.05 -13.45
CA THR A 395 12.15 2.15 -14.31
C THR A 395 13.40 2.80 -13.69
N ALA A 396 13.43 3.00 -12.37
CA ALA A 396 14.60 3.55 -11.68
C ALA A 396 15.81 2.63 -11.78
N ALA A 397 15.64 1.32 -11.58
CA ALA A 397 16.71 0.34 -11.75
C ALA A 397 17.22 0.30 -13.19
N ASN A 398 16.31 0.32 -14.16
CA ASN A 398 16.61 0.35 -15.60
C ASN A 398 17.37 1.61 -16.00
N LEU A 399 16.90 2.79 -15.56
CA LEU A 399 17.59 4.05 -15.80
C LEU A 399 19.00 4.03 -15.20
N SER A 400 19.17 3.46 -14.00
CA SER A 400 20.51 3.29 -13.43
C SER A 400 21.40 2.40 -14.29
N VAL A 401 20.90 1.29 -14.83
CA VAL A 401 21.69 0.45 -15.76
C VAL A 401 22.11 1.26 -17.00
N CYS A 402 21.20 2.03 -17.60
CA CYS A 402 21.53 2.87 -18.75
C CYS A 402 22.64 3.88 -18.43
N ILE A 403 22.58 4.54 -17.26
CA ILE A 403 23.60 5.50 -16.83
C ILE A 403 24.93 4.80 -16.53
N LEU A 404 24.91 3.64 -15.86
CA LEU A 404 26.12 2.85 -15.56
C LEU A 404 26.79 2.33 -16.85
N SER A 405 26.02 2.11 -17.91
CA SER A 405 26.50 1.73 -19.23
C SER A 405 26.82 2.90 -20.16
N ASP A 406 26.87 4.13 -19.64
CA ASP A 406 27.08 5.35 -20.43
C ASP A 406 26.16 5.44 -21.67
N TRP A 407 24.90 5.04 -21.50
CA TRP A 407 23.88 5.02 -22.54
C TRP A 407 24.25 4.22 -23.80
N GLU A 408 25.09 3.18 -23.68
CA GLU A 408 25.37 2.27 -24.78
C GLU A 408 24.04 1.77 -25.42
N ILE A 409 23.89 1.98 -26.73
CA ILE A 409 22.61 1.81 -27.44
C ILE A 409 22.08 0.38 -27.28
N SER A 410 22.95 -0.62 -27.44
CA SER A 410 22.62 -2.06 -27.31
C SER A 410 21.97 -2.37 -25.95
N ARG A 411 22.62 -1.96 -24.86
CA ARG A 411 22.19 -2.18 -23.48
C ARG A 411 20.95 -1.35 -23.14
N SER A 412 20.89 -0.11 -23.60
CA SER A 412 19.75 0.77 -23.37
C SER A 412 18.47 0.23 -24.03
N VAL A 413 18.58 -0.30 -25.25
CA VAL A 413 17.47 -0.95 -25.97
C VAL A 413 17.07 -2.27 -25.29
N MET A 414 18.04 -3.06 -24.81
CA MET A 414 17.77 -4.27 -24.03
C MET A 414 17.00 -3.94 -22.73
N VAL A 415 17.46 -2.96 -21.97
CA VAL A 415 16.82 -2.48 -20.73
C VAL A 415 15.41 -1.96 -21.00
N ALA A 416 15.21 -1.22 -22.09
CA ALA A 416 13.88 -0.79 -22.53
C ALA A 416 12.96 -1.98 -22.87
N THR A 417 13.52 -3.04 -23.46
CA THR A 417 12.78 -4.28 -23.74
C THR A 417 12.32 -4.96 -22.45
N TRP A 418 13.18 -5.00 -21.41
CA TRP A 418 12.81 -5.52 -20.08
C TRP A 418 11.74 -4.68 -19.40
N GLU A 419 11.82 -3.35 -19.50
CA GLU A 419 10.78 -2.43 -19.00
C GLU A 419 9.43 -2.75 -19.64
N ILE A 420 9.38 -2.91 -20.97
CA ILE A 420 8.15 -3.23 -21.69
C ILE A 420 7.58 -4.58 -21.23
N TRP A 421 8.42 -5.62 -21.12
CA TRP A 421 8.00 -6.93 -20.61
C TRP A 421 7.45 -6.85 -19.18
N PHE A 422 8.11 -6.09 -18.32
CA PHE A 422 7.70 -5.90 -16.94
C PHE A 422 6.37 -5.12 -16.85
N LEU A 423 6.22 -4.01 -17.57
CA LEU A 423 4.98 -3.23 -17.62
C LEU A 423 3.82 -4.03 -18.22
N TRP A 424 4.08 -4.83 -19.27
CA TRP A 424 3.09 -5.77 -19.81
C TRP A 424 2.63 -6.74 -18.72
N SER A 425 3.54 -7.33 -17.95
CA SER A 425 3.19 -8.25 -16.86
C SER A 425 2.29 -7.58 -15.81
N LEU A 426 2.60 -6.34 -15.42
CA LEU A 426 1.81 -5.57 -14.46
C LEU A 426 0.43 -5.19 -14.97
N THR A 427 0.26 -5.04 -16.29
CA THR A 427 -0.99 -4.61 -16.93
C THR A 427 -1.94 -5.75 -17.31
N LEU A 428 -1.54 -7.02 -17.16
CA LEU A 428 -2.37 -8.21 -17.47
C LEU A 428 -3.69 -8.29 -16.70
N ASP A 429 -3.76 -7.64 -15.54
CA ASP A 429 -4.99 -7.52 -14.76
C ASP A 429 -6.08 -6.74 -15.49
N SER A 430 -5.72 -5.90 -16.46
CA SER A 430 -6.67 -5.12 -17.26
C SER A 430 -7.36 -5.93 -18.38
N LEU A 431 -6.92 -7.16 -18.64
CA LEU A 431 -7.61 -8.09 -19.55
C LEU A 431 -8.81 -8.72 -18.86
N THR A 432 -9.98 -8.62 -19.48
CA THR A 432 -11.17 -9.31 -18.96
C THR A 432 -11.07 -10.82 -19.16
N PRO A 433 -11.74 -11.64 -18.32
CA PRO A 433 -11.73 -13.09 -18.45
C PRO A 433 -12.13 -13.58 -19.86
N VAL A 434 -13.13 -12.97 -20.50
CA VAL A 434 -13.54 -13.32 -21.88
C VAL A 434 -12.41 -13.08 -22.88
N ILE A 435 -11.67 -11.98 -22.75
CA ILE A 435 -10.51 -11.71 -23.62
C ILE A 435 -9.39 -12.71 -23.35
N LYS A 436 -9.11 -13.03 -22.07
CA LYS A 436 -8.11 -14.07 -21.72
C LYS A 436 -8.48 -15.42 -22.32
N ASP A 437 -9.75 -15.82 -22.25
CA ASP A 437 -10.22 -17.09 -22.83
C ASP A 437 -10.19 -17.07 -24.36
N LYS A 438 -10.55 -15.95 -25.01
CA LYS A 438 -10.42 -15.78 -26.47
C LYS A 438 -8.97 -15.90 -26.94
N LEU A 439 -8.02 -15.33 -26.19
CA LEU A 439 -6.58 -15.44 -26.47
C LEU A 439 -5.98 -16.79 -26.01
N ARG A 440 -6.74 -17.66 -25.32
CA ARG A 440 -6.24 -18.83 -24.60
C ARG A 440 -5.06 -18.51 -23.67
N PHE A 441 -4.99 -17.27 -23.19
CA PHE A 441 -3.86 -16.74 -22.44
C PHE A 441 -3.99 -17.11 -20.95
N ARG A 442 -2.90 -17.60 -20.36
CA ARG A 442 -2.79 -17.85 -18.92
C ARG A 442 -1.86 -16.81 -18.29
N VAL A 443 -2.32 -16.16 -17.23
CA VAL A 443 -1.53 -15.14 -16.51
C VAL A 443 -0.23 -15.71 -15.94
N GLN A 444 -0.17 -17.03 -15.73
CA GLN A 444 1.03 -17.75 -15.30
C GLN A 444 2.24 -17.53 -16.22
N PHE A 445 2.04 -17.23 -17.50
CA PHE A 445 3.13 -16.92 -18.43
C PHE A 445 3.89 -15.63 -18.08
N ALA A 446 3.33 -14.76 -17.25
CA ALA A 446 4.01 -13.57 -16.76
C ALA A 446 5.05 -13.88 -15.67
N ALA A 447 4.88 -14.99 -14.93
CA ALA A 447 5.80 -15.37 -13.87
C ALA A 447 7.26 -15.55 -14.34
N PRO A 448 7.55 -16.34 -15.40
CA PRO A 448 8.91 -16.48 -15.91
C PRO A 448 9.47 -15.16 -16.47
N VAL A 449 8.63 -14.30 -17.04
CA VAL A 449 9.06 -12.98 -17.53
C VAL A 449 9.56 -12.11 -16.38
N VAL A 450 8.78 -11.97 -15.30
CA VAL A 450 9.20 -11.21 -14.12
C VAL A 450 10.42 -11.84 -13.44
N ALA A 451 10.49 -13.18 -13.39
CA ALA A 451 11.63 -13.89 -12.82
C ALA A 451 12.92 -13.66 -13.61
N LEU A 452 12.86 -13.70 -14.94
CA LEU A 452 14.01 -13.41 -15.80
C LEU A 452 14.48 -11.97 -15.64
N VAL A 453 13.57 -11.01 -15.65
CA VAL A 453 13.90 -9.59 -15.47
C VAL A 453 14.57 -9.35 -14.11
N LEU A 454 14.05 -9.97 -13.04
CA LEU A 454 14.70 -9.92 -11.72
C LEU A 454 16.08 -10.57 -11.74
N LEU A 455 16.20 -11.77 -12.33
CA LEU A 455 17.47 -12.48 -12.45
C LEU A 455 18.49 -11.64 -13.22
N ALA A 456 18.07 -10.94 -14.27
CA ALA A 456 18.93 -10.08 -15.05
C ALA A 456 19.54 -8.95 -14.22
N HIS A 457 18.73 -8.28 -13.39
CA HIS A 457 19.23 -7.27 -12.44
C HIS A 457 20.17 -7.87 -11.39
N ILE A 458 19.87 -9.05 -10.85
CA ILE A 458 20.74 -9.73 -9.88
C ILE A 458 22.07 -10.09 -10.53
N VAL A 459 22.06 -10.57 -11.78
CA VAL A 459 23.28 -10.91 -12.52
C VAL A 459 24.10 -9.67 -12.83
N ILE A 460 23.49 -8.56 -13.28
CA ILE A 460 24.20 -7.28 -13.47
C ILE A 460 24.86 -6.86 -12.15
N MET A 461 24.11 -6.90 -11.04
CA MET A 461 24.67 -6.61 -9.72
C MET A 461 25.84 -7.54 -9.35
N SER A 462 25.71 -8.84 -9.61
CA SER A 462 26.77 -9.80 -9.36
C SER A 462 28.00 -9.56 -10.25
N ARG A 463 27.81 -9.15 -11.51
CA ARG A 463 28.90 -8.83 -12.43
C ARG A 463 29.67 -7.59 -11.97
N ILE A 464 28.97 -6.58 -11.46
CA ILE A 464 29.61 -5.38 -10.92
C ILE A 464 30.48 -5.72 -9.70
N PHE A 465 29.97 -6.52 -8.75
CA PHE A 465 30.67 -6.79 -7.49
C PHE A 465 31.63 -7.97 -7.47
N PHE A 466 31.41 -9.01 -8.31
CA PHE A 466 32.21 -10.25 -8.23
C PHE A 466 33.03 -10.54 -9.48
N VAL A 467 32.54 -10.15 -10.66
CA VAL A 467 33.23 -10.45 -11.94
C VAL A 467 34.13 -9.30 -12.37
N GLY A 468 33.79 -8.06 -12.00
CA GLY A 468 34.56 -6.88 -12.36
C GLY A 468 34.37 -6.47 -13.81
N ASP A 469 33.12 -6.35 -14.26
CA ASP A 469 32.81 -5.94 -15.64
C ASP A 469 33.35 -4.53 -15.95
N GLU A 470 34.37 -4.44 -16.82
CA GLU A 470 35.06 -3.19 -17.17
C GLU A 470 34.13 -2.16 -17.84
N THR A 471 33.01 -2.60 -18.39
CA THR A 471 32.10 -1.76 -19.17
C THR A 471 31.17 -0.91 -18.31
N LEU A 472 30.90 -1.33 -17.07
CA LEU A 472 29.99 -0.62 -16.16
C LEU A 472 30.79 0.35 -15.29
N GLN A 473 30.45 1.65 -15.34
CA GLN A 473 31.15 2.70 -14.59
C GLN A 473 30.23 3.26 -13.51
N ASP A 474 30.73 3.43 -12.28
CA ASP A 474 30.00 4.22 -11.28
C ASP A 474 30.05 5.69 -11.69
N THR A 475 28.89 6.22 -12.07
CA THR A 475 28.73 7.60 -12.52
C THR A 475 28.14 8.45 -11.42
N VAL A 476 28.59 9.69 -11.32
CA VAL A 476 27.99 10.70 -10.46
C VAL A 476 26.78 11.30 -11.19
N ILE A 477 25.57 11.10 -10.65
CA ILE A 477 24.33 11.67 -11.20
C ILE A 477 24.29 13.17 -10.95
N PHE A 478 24.70 13.56 -9.75
CA PHE A 478 24.62 14.93 -9.28
C PHE A 478 25.82 15.21 -8.37
N GLU A 479 26.56 16.25 -8.72
CA GLU A 479 27.62 16.83 -7.91
C GLU A 479 27.28 18.31 -7.71
N GLY A 480 27.22 18.75 -6.47
CA GLY A 480 26.94 20.13 -6.17
C GLY A 480 27.25 20.48 -4.73
N VAL A 481 27.43 21.78 -4.46
CA VAL A 481 27.60 22.28 -3.10
C VAL A 481 26.27 22.83 -2.61
N ILE A 482 25.68 22.17 -1.61
CA ILE A 482 24.45 22.63 -0.96
C ILE A 482 24.81 23.05 0.47
N TRP A 483 24.55 24.31 0.83
CA TRP A 483 24.88 24.88 2.15
C TRP A 483 26.35 24.66 2.57
N SER A 484 27.29 24.87 1.65
CA SER A 484 28.73 24.69 1.85
C SER A 484 29.20 23.24 2.04
N HIS A 485 28.33 22.25 1.82
CA HIS A 485 28.71 20.84 1.82
C HIS A 485 28.68 20.24 0.41
N PRO A 486 29.74 19.52 -0.01
CA PRO A 486 29.72 18.78 -1.26
C PRO A 486 28.75 17.60 -1.14
N VAL A 487 27.74 17.60 -2.00
CA VAL A 487 26.77 16.51 -2.15
C VAL A 487 27.09 15.79 -3.44
N VAL A 488 27.44 14.51 -3.33
CA VAL A 488 27.74 13.64 -4.46
C VAL A 488 26.74 12.50 -4.44
N ILE A 489 25.85 12.45 -5.44
CA ILE A 489 24.88 11.37 -5.61
C ILE A 489 25.39 10.44 -6.70
N ARG A 490 25.76 9.21 -6.30
CA ARG A 490 26.26 8.17 -7.20
C ARG A 490 25.13 7.25 -7.66
N VAL A 491 25.23 6.71 -8.88
CA VAL A 491 24.23 5.79 -9.43
C VAL A 491 24.25 4.45 -8.71
N MET A 492 25.44 3.92 -8.41
CA MET A 492 25.58 2.54 -7.94
C MET A 492 24.82 2.25 -6.63
N PRO A 493 24.91 3.08 -5.58
CA PRO A 493 24.13 2.87 -4.35
C PRO A 493 22.62 2.92 -4.56
N PHE A 494 22.17 3.83 -5.43
CA PHE A 494 20.77 3.94 -5.80
C PHE A 494 20.30 2.67 -6.53
N TYR A 495 21.06 2.21 -7.54
CA TYR A 495 20.80 0.97 -8.26
C TYR A 495 20.73 -0.24 -7.32
N PHE A 496 21.73 -0.40 -6.43
CA PHE A 496 21.75 -1.46 -5.43
C PHE A 496 20.47 -1.50 -4.60
N SER A 497 20.05 -0.33 -4.08
CA SER A 497 18.83 -0.22 -3.31
C SER A 497 17.59 -0.64 -4.10
N ARG A 498 17.49 -0.25 -5.38
CA ARG A 498 16.37 -0.64 -6.26
C ARG A 498 16.36 -2.15 -6.49
N VAL A 499 17.52 -2.76 -6.79
CA VAL A 499 17.63 -4.21 -7.02
C VAL A 499 17.27 -5.01 -5.77
N VAL A 500 17.74 -4.61 -4.58
CA VAL A 500 17.35 -5.26 -3.31
C VAL A 500 15.83 -5.14 -3.09
N THR A 501 15.26 -3.98 -3.37
CA THR A 501 13.81 -3.77 -3.27
C THR A 501 13.05 -4.68 -4.24
N LEU A 502 13.49 -4.75 -5.51
CA LEU A 502 12.91 -5.64 -6.51
C LEU A 502 13.05 -7.12 -6.10
N ALA A 503 14.20 -7.53 -5.56
CA ALA A 503 14.43 -8.89 -5.07
C ALA A 503 13.52 -9.28 -3.91
N LEU A 504 13.06 -8.32 -3.10
CA LEU A 504 12.06 -8.59 -2.06
C LEU A 504 10.64 -8.64 -2.62
N TRP A 505 10.28 -7.75 -3.55
CA TRP A 505 8.90 -7.62 -4.04
C TRP A 505 8.55 -8.55 -5.20
N CYS A 506 9.45 -8.78 -6.14
CA CYS A 506 9.20 -9.61 -7.32
C CYS A 506 8.90 -11.07 -6.97
N PRO A 507 9.52 -11.74 -5.99
CA PRO A 507 9.13 -13.11 -5.61
C PRO A 507 7.65 -13.23 -5.23
N ARG A 508 7.09 -12.23 -4.53
CA ARG A 508 5.66 -12.18 -4.23
C ARG A 508 4.83 -12.04 -5.51
N LEU A 509 5.28 -11.20 -6.44
CA LEU A 509 4.60 -10.99 -7.72
C LEU A 509 4.64 -12.27 -8.59
N ILE A 510 5.81 -12.91 -8.68
CA ILE A 510 6.03 -14.19 -9.36
C ILE A 510 5.12 -15.26 -8.75
N TRP A 511 5.11 -15.40 -7.43
CA TRP A 511 4.22 -16.33 -6.72
C TRP A 511 2.75 -16.07 -7.03
N ARG A 512 2.33 -14.81 -7.06
CA ARG A 512 0.96 -14.42 -7.41
C ARG A 512 0.63 -14.84 -8.84
N PHE A 513 1.48 -14.55 -9.81
CA PHE A 513 1.25 -14.94 -11.20
C PHE A 513 1.23 -16.47 -11.38
N ALA A 514 2.13 -17.19 -10.70
CA ALA A 514 2.20 -18.64 -10.75
C ALA A 514 0.93 -19.32 -10.18
N MET A 515 0.40 -18.79 -9.07
CA MET A 515 -0.74 -19.39 -8.36
C MET A 515 -2.11 -18.81 -8.74
N LEU A 516 -2.17 -17.82 -9.64
CA LEU A 516 -3.42 -17.13 -9.97
C LEU A 516 -4.36 -18.03 -10.79
N SER A 517 -5.64 -18.07 -10.41
CA SER A 517 -6.69 -18.60 -11.28
C SER A 517 -7.02 -17.62 -12.42
N LYS A 518 -7.67 -18.09 -13.49
CA LYS A 518 -7.94 -17.27 -14.69
C LYS A 518 -8.75 -15.99 -14.42
N THR A 519 -9.66 -16.04 -13.45
CA THR A 519 -10.58 -14.94 -13.11
C THR A 519 -10.04 -14.03 -12.02
N GLU A 520 -8.99 -14.44 -11.32
CA GLU A 520 -8.35 -13.66 -10.27
C GLU A 520 -7.49 -12.53 -10.84
N ILE A 521 -7.21 -11.55 -9.98
CA ILE A 521 -6.49 -10.32 -10.28
C ILE A 521 -5.27 -10.24 -9.36
N ALA A 522 -4.08 -10.00 -9.92
CA ALA A 522 -2.81 -10.12 -9.23
C ALA A 522 -2.45 -8.88 -8.39
N ILE A 523 -2.54 -7.70 -9.01
CA ILE A 523 -2.15 -6.37 -8.52
C ILE A 523 -3.31 -5.68 -7.80
N ILE A 524 -4.48 -5.57 -8.44
CA ILE A 524 -5.61 -4.83 -7.83
C ILE A 524 -6.18 -5.63 -6.66
N ARG A 525 -6.23 -4.99 -5.48
CA ARG A 525 -6.75 -5.59 -4.24
C ARG A 525 -7.98 -4.87 -3.73
N GLY A 526 -8.92 -5.66 -3.20
CA GLY A 526 -10.22 -5.19 -2.72
C GLY A 526 -10.16 -4.56 -1.34
N ALA A 527 -10.85 -3.43 -1.18
CA ALA A 527 -10.99 -2.81 0.14
C ALA A 527 -11.95 -3.62 1.02
N MET A 528 -11.57 -3.75 2.29
CA MET A 528 -12.33 -4.48 3.30
C MET A 528 -12.88 -3.53 4.36
N CYS A 529 -14.01 -3.85 4.96
CA CYS A 529 -14.56 -3.09 6.08
C CYS A 529 -15.25 -3.97 7.12
N TYR A 530 -15.31 -3.49 8.36
CA TYR A 530 -16.07 -4.12 9.44
C TYR A 530 -16.89 -3.06 10.20
N ASN A 531 -17.85 -3.48 11.03
CA ASN A 531 -18.75 -2.53 11.70
C ASN A 531 -18.09 -1.92 12.95
N ASN A 532 -18.20 -0.59 13.09
CA ASN A 532 -17.85 0.10 14.33
C ASN A 532 -18.91 -0.20 15.41
N TYR A 533 -18.68 -1.25 16.18
CA TYR A 533 -19.58 -1.64 17.26
C TYR A 533 -19.62 -0.61 18.40
N ILE A 534 -18.53 0.14 18.63
CA ILE A 534 -18.41 1.15 19.69
C ILE A 534 -19.38 2.32 19.46
N SER A 535 -19.48 2.80 18.22
CA SER A 535 -20.38 3.91 17.85
C SER A 535 -21.86 3.61 18.13
N LYS A 536 -22.28 2.34 18.01
CA LYS A 536 -23.66 1.92 18.20
C LYS A 536 -24.06 1.92 19.69
N GLY A 537 -23.12 1.62 20.59
CA GLY A 537 -23.36 1.64 22.03
C GLY A 537 -23.75 3.04 22.53
N LYS A 538 -22.96 4.06 22.16
CA LYS A 538 -23.22 5.46 22.55
C LYS A 538 -24.58 5.96 22.04
N ARG A 539 -24.91 5.72 20.76
CA ARG A 539 -26.21 6.15 20.19
C ARG A 539 -27.40 5.49 20.86
N LYS A 540 -27.31 4.20 21.24
CA LYS A 540 -28.38 3.52 21.97
C LYS A 540 -28.56 4.08 23.37
N TYR A 541 -27.46 4.34 24.09
CA TYR A 541 -27.53 4.96 25.42
C TYR A 541 -28.11 6.37 25.35
N SER A 542 -27.67 7.21 24.40
CA SER A 542 -28.24 8.55 24.20
C SER A 542 -29.73 8.50 23.83
N ARG A 543 -30.17 7.54 22.99
CA ARG A 543 -31.59 7.36 22.66
C ARG A 543 -32.41 6.84 23.84
N ALA A 544 -31.85 5.93 24.64
CA ALA A 544 -32.50 5.43 25.84
C ALA A 544 -32.61 6.52 26.91
N ALA A 545 -31.56 7.31 27.11
CA ALA A 545 -31.55 8.48 27.98
C ALA A 545 -32.56 9.55 27.49
N ALA A 546 -32.58 9.86 26.19
CA ALA A 546 -33.56 10.78 25.61
C ALA A 546 -35.00 10.28 25.73
N LYS A 547 -35.25 8.98 25.55
CA LYS A 547 -36.57 8.38 25.82
C LYS A 547 -36.96 8.44 27.30
N LYS A 548 -36.01 8.21 28.21
CA LYS A 548 -36.23 8.29 29.66
C LYS A 548 -36.52 9.72 30.11
N SER A 549 -35.82 10.71 29.55
CA SER A 549 -36.12 12.14 29.74
C SER A 549 -37.51 12.50 29.21
N LYS A 550 -37.84 12.15 27.97
CA LYS A 550 -39.17 12.43 27.38
C LYS A 550 -40.32 11.71 28.08
N SER A 551 -40.06 10.58 28.74
CA SER A 551 -41.04 9.88 29.58
C SER A 551 -41.21 10.55 30.96
N ARG A 552 -40.18 11.22 31.47
CA ARG A 552 -40.22 11.93 32.75
C ARG A 552 -40.99 13.25 32.62
N ASP A 553 -40.87 13.92 31.47
CA ASP A 553 -41.58 15.18 31.18
C ASP A 553 -43.08 14.98 30.87
N ARG A 554 -43.55 13.74 30.73
CA ARG A 554 -44.98 13.40 30.57
C ARG A 554 -45.71 13.10 31.88
N VAL A 555 -45.00 13.08 33.01
CA VAL A 555 -45.65 13.06 34.32
C VAL A 555 -45.98 14.51 34.66
N ALA A 556 -47.24 14.88 34.49
CA ALA A 556 -47.72 16.23 34.78
C ALA A 556 -47.31 16.65 36.21
N PRO A 557 -46.72 17.85 36.41
CA PRO A 557 -46.49 18.35 37.74
C PRO A 557 -47.84 18.64 38.40
N ALA A 558 -48.21 17.82 39.39
CA ALA A 558 -49.23 18.19 40.36
C ALA A 558 -48.82 19.53 40.99
N GLY A 559 -49.77 20.46 41.02
CA GLY A 559 -49.52 21.89 41.11
C GLY A 559 -48.67 22.33 42.31
N LEU A 560 -47.63 23.10 42.02
CA LEU A 560 -47.04 24.03 42.98
C LEU A 560 -46.93 25.40 42.30
N LYS A 561 -47.87 26.28 42.63
CA LYS A 561 -47.81 27.72 42.34
C LYS A 561 -46.54 28.28 42.99
N ARG A 562 -45.55 28.69 42.21
CA ARG A 562 -44.45 29.54 42.66
C ARG A 562 -44.57 30.91 42.01
N LYS A 563 -44.65 31.93 42.88
CA LYS A 563 -44.67 33.36 42.55
C LYS A 563 -43.40 33.76 41.79
N CYS A 564 -43.57 34.51 40.71
CA CYS A 564 -42.51 35.25 40.04
C CYS A 564 -41.98 36.38 40.92
N GLY A 565 -40.66 36.56 40.91
CA GLY A 565 -39.98 37.81 41.22
C GLY A 565 -38.95 38.08 40.12
N PRO A 566 -38.79 39.33 39.64
CA PRO A 566 -37.82 39.67 38.61
C PRO A 566 -36.46 39.92 39.26
N ILE A 567 -35.35 39.52 38.63
CA ILE A 567 -34.03 40.16 38.81
C ILE A 567 -33.02 39.60 37.79
N PHE A 568 -32.42 40.56 37.08
CA PHE A 568 -31.10 40.59 36.42
C PHE A 568 -30.81 39.87 35.09
N SER A 569 -30.74 40.74 34.07
CA SER A 569 -29.94 40.71 32.86
C SER A 569 -28.42 40.68 33.14
N ALA A 570 -27.64 39.98 32.31
CA ALA A 570 -26.40 40.49 31.68
C ALA A 570 -25.60 39.36 30.99
N LEU A 571 -24.92 39.74 29.90
CA LEU A 571 -23.79 39.09 29.22
C LEU A 571 -24.10 37.95 28.22
N THR A 572 -24.60 38.35 27.05
CA THR A 572 -24.30 37.71 25.76
C THR A 572 -22.99 38.28 25.21
N LEU A 573 -21.98 37.42 25.04
CA LEU A 573 -20.72 37.73 24.36
C LEU A 573 -20.85 37.30 22.89
N ASP A 574 -20.72 38.27 21.98
CA ASP A 574 -20.70 38.08 20.54
C ASP A 574 -19.45 37.29 20.11
N THR A 575 -19.66 36.24 19.32
CA THR A 575 -18.57 35.55 18.62
C THR A 575 -18.58 35.97 17.15
N VAL A 576 -17.59 36.79 16.82
CA VAL A 576 -17.24 37.23 15.47
C VAL A 576 -16.82 36.04 14.61
N SER A 577 -17.44 35.91 13.44
CA SER A 577 -17.09 34.97 12.38
C SER A 577 -16.15 35.65 11.38
N PRO A 578 -14.96 35.09 11.05
CA PRO A 578 -14.25 35.49 9.86
C PRO A 578 -14.59 34.53 8.70
N LYS A 579 -15.37 35.05 7.75
CA LYS A 579 -15.26 34.65 6.34
C LYS A 579 -14.14 35.50 5.73
N ASN A 580 -13.15 34.85 5.12
CA ASN A 580 -12.45 35.24 3.88
C ASN A 580 -11.12 34.48 3.78
N LEU A 581 -11.14 33.41 2.97
CA LEU A 581 -10.08 32.98 2.05
C LEU A 581 -10.65 31.88 1.14
#